data_AF-A0A8J2UBX0-F1
#
_entry.id   AF-A0A8J2UBX0-F1
#
_cell.length_a   1.000
_cell.length_b   1.000
_cell.length_c   1.000
_cell.angle_alpha   90.00
_cell.angle_beta   90.00
_cell.angle_gamma   90.00
#
_symmetry.space_group_name_H-M   'P 1'
#
loop_
_entity.id
_entity.type
_entity.pdbx_description
1 polymer ?
#
loop_
_entity_poly.entity_id
_entity_poly.type
_entity_poly.pdbx_seq_one_letter_code
_entity_poly.pdbx_strand_id
1 'polypeptide(L)'
;MKAEGKLAGGAEKLIDGGTKPAAVDAGAAIDLESDTLPATRMDASSPAPAPPVNPPLPPPPPAGPLWKPGQHIVPKFTVTEKEGPRSNSDPATTDVDTPTFTGAAAVDGKASMWRYQLKGVEGKGRINFVYFTADHYPAPSPNDDSGDLSNVTKANWKDVVHDLESHKNGVAGDWAAYRRTILHERYHWNTEWQGSVKKELVKAENDIEKEGVPFAGAADASAAEKILEPKVNKIFDRGMVEARRAYNALGDSPGDPPYVAGSVGAVDLAARVKSYATAKKW
;
A
#
# COMPACT_ATOMS: atom_id res chain seq x y z
N MET A 1 -38.12 -13.27 -25.54
CA MET A 1 -37.17 -13.16 -26.67
C MET A 1 -35.84 -13.70 -26.17
N LYS A 2 -35.31 -14.74 -26.85
CA LYS A 2 -34.03 -15.38 -26.55
C LYS A 2 -32.89 -14.54 -27.14
N ALA A 3 -31.78 -14.44 -26.44
CA ALA A 3 -30.47 -14.28 -27.05
C ALA A 3 -29.44 -15.00 -26.18
N GLU A 4 -28.96 -16.13 -26.71
CA GLU A 4 -27.81 -16.90 -26.25
C GLU A 4 -26.53 -16.24 -26.79
N GLY A 5 -25.44 -16.30 -26.03
CA GLY A 5 -24.09 -15.94 -26.48
C GLY A 5 -23.05 -16.73 -25.69
N LYS A 6 -22.40 -17.68 -26.36
CA LYS A 6 -21.52 -18.72 -25.81
C LYS A 6 -20.13 -18.61 -26.48
N LEU A 7 -19.07 -18.89 -25.71
CA LEU A 7 -17.71 -19.37 -26.10
C LEU A 7 -16.79 -18.32 -26.78
N ALA A 8 -15.44 -18.36 -26.70
CA ALA A 8 -14.45 -19.36 -26.31
C ALA A 8 -13.13 -18.65 -25.88
N GLY A 9 -12.28 -19.25 -25.02
CA GLY A 9 -10.97 -19.80 -25.45
C GLY A 9 -9.81 -18.86 -25.04
N GLY A 10 -8.64 -19.28 -24.56
CA GLY A 10 -8.04 -20.60 -24.45
C GLY A 10 -6.88 -20.59 -23.45
N ALA A 11 -6.55 -21.79 -22.99
CA ALA A 11 -5.37 -22.09 -22.20
C ALA A 11 -4.23 -22.49 -23.14
N GLU A 12 -3.01 -22.00 -22.88
CA GLU A 12 -1.79 -22.62 -23.39
C GLU A 12 -0.83 -22.92 -22.24
N LYS A 13 -0.31 -24.14 -22.30
CA LYS A 13 0.59 -24.82 -21.36
C LYS A 13 1.67 -25.46 -22.25
N LEU A 14 2.93 -25.15 -21.98
CA LEU A 14 4.18 -25.77 -22.49
C LEU A 14 5.12 -25.72 -21.27
N ILE A 15 5.62 -26.78 -20.60
CA ILE A 15 6.40 -28.00 -20.99
C ILE A 15 7.53 -27.62 -21.95
N ASP A 16 8.83 -27.87 -21.76
CA ASP A 16 9.73 -28.73 -20.97
C ASP A 16 11.07 -27.93 -20.87
N GLY A 17 12.10 -28.16 -20.05
CA GLY A 17 12.77 -29.42 -19.74
C GLY A 17 14.28 -29.30 -20.03
N GLY A 18 15.14 -29.61 -19.04
CA GLY A 18 16.59 -29.87 -19.19
C GLY A 18 17.46 -28.67 -19.61
N THR A 19 18.75 -28.55 -19.29
CA THR A 19 19.74 -29.58 -18.99
C THR A 19 20.95 -28.91 -18.34
N LYS A 20 21.50 -29.56 -17.32
CA LYS A 20 22.77 -29.26 -16.66
C LYS A 20 23.94 -29.67 -17.57
N PRO A 21 25.05 -28.93 -17.61
CA PRO A 21 26.35 -29.53 -17.86
C PRO A 21 27.19 -29.55 -16.58
N ALA A 22 27.63 -30.75 -16.23
CA ALA A 22 28.81 -30.99 -15.41
C ALA A 22 29.90 -31.57 -16.31
N ALA A 23 31.13 -31.60 -15.77
CA ALA A 23 32.39 -32.06 -16.35
C ALA A 23 33.20 -30.94 -17.03
N VAL A 24 34.52 -30.87 -16.95
CA VAL A 24 35.53 -31.89 -16.61
C VAL A 24 36.77 -31.22 -16.04
N ASP A 25 37.44 -31.98 -15.19
CA ASP A 25 38.81 -31.83 -14.71
C ASP A 25 39.82 -31.96 -15.87
N ALA A 26 40.89 -31.17 -15.87
CA ALA A 26 42.08 -31.39 -16.69
C ALA A 26 43.28 -30.67 -16.05
N GLY A 27 44.13 -31.45 -15.40
CA GLY A 27 45.43 -31.02 -14.93
C GLY A 27 46.40 -30.72 -16.07
N ALA A 28 47.34 -29.83 -15.79
CA ALA A 28 48.63 -29.77 -16.46
C ALA A 28 49.66 -29.30 -15.44
N ALA A 29 50.44 -30.25 -14.92
CA ALA A 29 51.74 -29.98 -14.33
C ALA A 29 52.68 -29.59 -15.47
N ILE A 30 53.39 -28.47 -15.32
CA ILE A 30 54.61 -28.19 -16.08
C ILE A 30 55.70 -27.98 -15.05
N ASP A 31 56.52 -29.01 -14.94
CA ASP A 31 57.88 -29.00 -14.40
C ASP A 31 58.79 -28.70 -15.59
N LEU A 32 59.65 -27.68 -15.48
CA LEU A 32 60.73 -27.39 -16.44
C LEU A 32 61.83 -26.61 -15.72
N GLU A 33 62.82 -27.38 -15.28
CA GLU A 33 64.25 -27.19 -15.47
C GLU A 33 64.89 -25.84 -15.10
N SER A 34 65.73 -25.94 -14.07
CA SER A 34 67.10 -25.42 -13.96
C SER A 34 67.58 -24.45 -15.04
N ASP A 35 67.86 -23.22 -14.62
CA ASP A 35 68.95 -22.48 -15.22
C ASP A 35 69.76 -21.72 -14.17
N THR A 36 71.07 -21.89 -14.28
CA THR A 36 72.06 -21.47 -13.28
C THR A 36 72.60 -20.11 -13.73
N LEU A 37 72.23 -19.04 -13.03
CA LEU A 37 72.73 -17.69 -13.32
C LEU A 37 73.93 -17.31 -12.43
N PRO A 38 74.94 -16.62 -12.99
CA PRO A 38 76.20 -16.34 -12.33
C PRO A 38 76.07 -15.28 -11.21
N ALA A 39 76.91 -15.45 -10.18
CA ALA A 39 77.03 -14.56 -9.03
C ALA A 39 77.51 -13.16 -9.44
N THR A 40 76.58 -12.21 -9.52
CA THR A 40 76.90 -10.79 -9.66
C THR A 40 77.12 -10.17 -8.28
N ARG A 41 78.31 -9.60 -8.14
CA ARG A 41 78.86 -8.86 -7.00
C ARG A 41 77.88 -7.79 -6.49
N MET A 42 77.43 -7.90 -5.24
CA MET A 42 76.64 -6.87 -4.57
C MET A 42 77.55 -5.70 -4.16
N ASP A 43 77.36 -4.54 -4.78
CA ASP A 43 77.86 -3.27 -4.27
C ASP A 43 76.83 -2.73 -3.27
N ALA A 44 77.25 -2.64 -2.00
CA ALA A 44 76.40 -2.22 -0.90
C ALA A 44 76.32 -0.69 -0.86
N SER A 45 75.36 -0.11 -1.58
CA SER A 45 74.82 1.24 -1.32
C SER A 45 73.51 1.47 -2.08
N SER A 46 72.48 0.68 -1.75
CA SER A 46 71.10 1.08 -2.05
C SER A 46 70.58 1.93 -0.88
N PRO A 47 70.08 3.16 -1.12
CA PRO A 47 69.45 3.96 -0.08
C PRO A 47 68.27 3.17 0.50
N ALA A 48 68.12 3.23 1.82
CA ALA A 48 67.00 2.60 2.51
C ALA A 48 65.68 2.94 1.81
N PRO A 49 64.79 1.96 1.56
CA PRO A 49 63.49 2.23 0.97
C PRO A 49 62.78 3.28 1.81
N ALA A 50 62.29 4.33 1.16
CA ALA A 50 61.51 5.35 1.82
C ALA A 50 60.39 4.67 2.63
N PRO A 51 60.14 5.12 3.89
CA PRO A 51 59.07 4.56 4.68
C PRO A 51 57.76 4.61 3.88
N PRO A 52 56.92 3.57 3.95
CA PRO A 52 55.65 3.56 3.22
C PRO A 52 54.88 4.83 3.55
N VAL A 53 54.61 5.64 2.52
CA VAL A 53 53.74 6.80 2.67
C VAL A 53 52.37 6.25 2.98
N ASN A 54 51.93 6.38 4.24
CA ASN A 54 50.57 6.02 4.61
C ASN A 54 49.63 6.83 3.72
N PRO A 55 48.71 6.19 2.97
CA PRO A 55 47.75 6.93 2.18
C PRO A 55 47.00 7.90 3.09
N PRO A 56 46.75 9.15 2.64
CA PRO A 56 46.01 10.11 3.43
C PRO A 56 44.66 9.50 3.81
N LEU A 57 44.29 9.64 5.09
CA LEU A 57 43.00 9.19 5.58
C LEU A 57 41.91 9.84 4.74
N PRO A 58 40.85 9.10 4.36
CA PRO A 58 39.72 9.69 3.66
C PRO A 58 39.13 10.82 4.50
N PRO A 59 38.65 11.90 3.86
CA PRO A 59 38.03 12.99 4.59
C PRO A 59 36.85 12.44 5.42
N PRO A 60 36.63 12.98 6.64
CA PRO A 60 35.51 12.55 7.45
C PRO A 60 34.19 12.81 6.69
N PRO A 61 33.17 11.95 6.89
CA PRO A 61 31.86 12.19 6.29
C PRO A 61 31.29 13.54 6.74
N PRO A 62 30.48 14.20 5.91
CA PRO A 62 29.84 15.44 6.28
C PRO A 62 28.90 15.23 7.48
N ALA A 63 28.67 16.30 8.24
CA ALA A 63 27.74 16.26 9.38
C ALA A 63 26.29 16.11 8.90
N GLY A 64 25.51 15.25 9.57
CA GLY A 64 24.09 15.05 9.27
C GLY A 64 23.50 13.84 9.98
N PRO A 65 22.17 13.66 9.91
CA PRO A 65 21.54 12.44 10.43
C PRO A 65 22.03 11.23 9.66
N LEU A 66 22.26 10.11 10.35
CA LEU A 66 22.66 8.86 9.72
C LEU A 66 21.49 8.27 8.92
N TRP A 67 21.77 7.85 7.69
CA TRP A 67 20.82 7.12 6.86
C TRP A 67 20.60 5.71 7.40
N LYS A 68 19.35 5.23 7.33
CA LYS A 68 18.94 3.91 7.81
C LYS A 68 18.44 3.07 6.62
N PRO A 69 19.23 2.11 6.12
CA PRO A 69 18.80 1.22 5.04
C PRO A 69 17.61 0.36 5.48
N GLY A 70 16.69 0.07 4.57
CA GLY A 70 15.52 -0.78 4.79
C GLY A 70 14.47 -0.17 5.72
N GLN A 71 14.49 1.14 5.95
CA GLN A 71 13.51 1.77 6.83
C GLN A 71 12.14 1.82 6.15
N HIS A 72 11.21 1.00 6.64
CA HIS A 72 9.81 1.06 6.22
C HIS A 72 9.04 2.14 7.00
N ILE A 73 8.25 2.93 6.28
CA ILE A 73 7.36 3.94 6.84
C ILE A 73 5.96 3.37 6.97
N VAL A 74 5.42 3.38 8.19
CA VAL A 74 4.01 3.13 8.44
C VAL A 74 3.23 4.42 8.15
N PRO A 75 2.40 4.48 7.10
CA PRO A 75 1.69 5.71 6.76
C PRO A 75 0.61 6.01 7.80
N LYS A 76 0.40 7.30 8.06
CA LYS A 76 -0.73 7.78 8.85
C LYS A 76 -1.89 8.12 7.92
N PHE A 77 -3.06 7.55 8.19
CA PHE A 77 -4.28 7.84 7.46
C PHE A 77 -5.28 8.59 8.34
N THR A 78 -5.89 9.63 7.80
CA THR A 78 -6.98 10.36 8.46
C THR A 78 -8.15 10.50 7.50
N VAL A 79 -9.37 10.28 8.00
CA VAL A 79 -10.60 10.41 7.21
C VAL A 79 -11.57 11.32 7.94
N THR A 80 -12.17 12.24 7.20
CA THR A 80 -13.28 13.04 7.71
C THR A 80 -14.58 12.37 7.31
N GLU A 81 -15.34 11.89 8.29
CA GLU A 81 -16.66 11.31 8.06
C GLU A 81 -17.75 12.37 8.30
N LYS A 82 -18.72 12.47 7.39
CA LYS A 82 -19.86 13.39 7.50
C LYS A 82 -21.14 12.72 7.08
N GLU A 83 -22.24 13.04 7.77
CA GLU A 83 -23.59 12.72 7.32
C GLU A 83 -24.06 13.81 6.33
N GLY A 84 -24.45 13.39 5.13
CA GLY A 84 -25.07 14.21 4.11
C GLY A 84 -26.60 14.27 4.25
N PRO A 85 -27.29 14.97 3.33
CA PRO A 85 -28.75 14.92 3.25
C PRO A 85 -29.24 13.49 3.03
N ARG A 86 -30.41 13.17 3.60
CA ARG A 86 -31.02 11.86 3.40
C ARG A 86 -31.56 11.72 1.98
N SER A 87 -31.38 10.54 1.37
CA SER A 87 -31.82 10.22 0.01
C SER A 87 -32.00 8.71 -0.17
N ASN A 88 -33.03 8.32 -0.94
CA ASN A 88 -33.30 6.91 -1.28
C ASN A 88 -32.68 6.51 -2.63
N SER A 89 -31.98 7.44 -3.29
CA SER A 89 -31.38 7.22 -4.60
C SER A 89 -29.92 7.66 -4.69
N ASP A 90 -29.50 8.63 -3.87
CA ASP A 90 -28.12 9.12 -3.93
C ASP A 90 -27.18 8.18 -3.15
N PRO A 91 -25.99 7.87 -3.71
CA PRO A 91 -25.04 7.00 -3.05
C PRO A 91 -24.25 7.76 -1.98
N ALA A 92 -23.76 7.02 -0.98
CA ALA A 92 -22.65 7.50 -0.17
C ALA A 92 -21.36 7.52 -1.01
N THR A 93 -20.35 8.29 -0.58
CA THR A 93 -19.10 8.40 -1.32
C THR A 93 -17.89 8.32 -0.41
N THR A 94 -16.82 7.70 -0.93
CA THR A 94 -15.48 7.71 -0.34
C THR A 94 -14.51 8.42 -1.29
N ASP A 95 -14.13 9.65 -0.93
CA ASP A 95 -13.14 10.46 -1.63
C ASP A 95 -11.76 10.30 -0.99
N VAL A 96 -10.73 10.16 -1.81
CA VAL A 96 -9.35 9.97 -1.35
C VAL A 96 -8.42 11.03 -1.94
N ASP A 97 -7.56 11.60 -1.10
CA ASP A 97 -6.53 12.54 -1.53
C ASP A 97 -5.23 11.79 -1.84
N THR A 98 -4.41 12.33 -2.75
CA THR A 98 -3.04 11.83 -2.96
C THR A 98 -2.23 11.99 -1.67
N PRO A 99 -1.60 10.93 -1.14
CA PRO A 99 -0.79 11.03 0.06
C PRO A 99 0.40 11.98 -0.14
N THR A 100 0.92 12.53 0.96
CA THR A 100 2.13 13.35 0.97
C THR A 100 3.20 12.69 1.83
N PHE A 101 4.46 13.10 1.68
CA PHE A 101 5.55 12.60 2.51
C PHE A 101 6.39 13.72 3.10
N THR A 102 7.16 13.36 4.12
CA THR A 102 8.24 14.18 4.68
C THR A 102 9.52 13.37 4.72
N GLY A 103 10.66 14.02 4.57
CA GLY A 103 11.97 13.39 4.66
C GLY A 103 13.07 14.41 4.79
N ALA A 104 14.31 13.96 4.64
CA ALA A 104 15.48 14.82 4.50
C ALA A 104 16.66 14.03 3.94
N ALA A 105 17.68 14.74 3.45
CA ALA A 105 18.97 14.11 3.19
C ALA A 105 19.60 13.55 4.47
N ALA A 106 20.25 12.39 4.35
CA ALA A 106 20.91 11.66 5.41
C ALA A 106 22.22 11.04 4.91
N VAL A 107 23.15 10.84 5.84
CA VAL A 107 24.53 10.42 5.57
C VAL A 107 24.59 8.89 5.50
N ASP A 108 24.92 8.35 4.34
CA ASP A 108 25.41 6.97 4.19
C ASP A 108 26.94 7.00 4.18
N GLY A 109 27.52 6.97 5.37
CA GLY A 109 28.98 7.01 5.55
C GLY A 109 29.70 5.78 5.00
N LYS A 110 29.00 4.65 4.81
CA LYS A 110 29.61 3.44 4.23
C LYS A 110 29.76 3.55 2.73
N ALA A 111 28.78 4.15 2.06
CA ALA A 111 28.81 4.37 0.61
C ALA A 111 29.48 5.70 0.21
N SER A 112 29.84 6.56 1.18
CA SER A 112 30.30 7.93 0.95
C SER A 112 29.31 8.78 0.15
N MET A 113 28.02 8.64 0.45
CA MET A 113 26.94 9.33 -0.26
C MET A 113 25.91 9.93 0.69
N TRP A 114 25.27 11.00 0.25
CA TRP A 114 23.99 11.42 0.75
C TRP A 114 22.89 10.55 0.14
N ARG A 115 21.92 10.17 0.96
CA ARG A 115 20.67 9.51 0.56
C ARG A 115 19.48 10.26 1.13
N TYR A 116 18.28 9.94 0.66
CA TYR A 116 17.07 10.53 1.20
C TYR A 116 16.42 9.58 2.22
N GLN A 117 16.16 10.08 3.42
CA GLN A 117 15.47 9.34 4.48
C GLN A 117 14.02 9.83 4.58
N LEU A 118 13.06 9.01 4.16
CA LEU A 118 11.66 9.26 4.49
C LEU A 118 11.47 9.23 6.01
N LYS A 119 10.63 10.13 6.52
CA LYS A 119 10.28 10.26 7.94
C LYS A 119 8.81 9.95 8.20
N GLY A 120 7.95 10.25 7.25
CA GLY A 120 6.52 10.00 7.39
C GLY A 120 5.79 10.14 6.07
N VAL A 121 4.67 9.44 5.97
CA VAL A 121 3.71 9.53 4.87
C VAL A 121 2.33 9.77 5.48
N GLU A 122 1.58 10.73 4.96
CA GLU A 122 0.22 11.04 5.40
C GLU A 122 -0.76 10.91 4.22
N GLY A 123 -1.81 10.12 4.42
CA GLY A 123 -2.95 10.03 3.50
C GLY A 123 -4.21 10.63 4.12
N LYS A 124 -4.97 11.40 3.34
CA LYS A 124 -6.23 12.02 3.76
C LYS A 124 -7.37 11.58 2.86
N GLY A 125 -8.58 11.70 3.38
CA GLY A 125 -9.79 11.40 2.64
C GLY A 125 -11.04 11.88 3.37
N ARG A 126 -12.17 11.63 2.72
CA ARG A 126 -13.49 12.01 3.21
C ARG A 126 -14.48 10.93 2.85
N ILE A 127 -15.35 10.61 3.81
CA ILE A 127 -16.53 9.79 3.57
C ILE A 127 -17.76 10.67 3.78
N ASN A 128 -18.62 10.73 2.78
CA ASN A 128 -19.93 11.36 2.88
C ASN A 128 -20.98 10.25 2.94
N PHE A 129 -21.53 10.01 4.12
CA PHE A 129 -22.62 9.05 4.28
C PHE A 129 -23.92 9.66 3.78
N VAL A 130 -24.58 8.93 2.88
CA VAL A 130 -25.95 9.21 2.47
C VAL A 130 -26.82 8.08 3.00
N TYR A 131 -27.86 8.47 3.72
CA TYR A 131 -28.78 7.55 4.34
C TYR A 131 -30.17 7.74 3.76
N PHE A 132 -30.91 6.66 3.57
CA PHE A 132 -32.33 6.68 3.24
C PHE A 132 -33.17 7.58 4.17
N THR A 133 -34.35 7.96 3.72
CA THR A 133 -35.33 8.72 4.51
C THR A 133 -35.84 7.89 5.69
N ALA A 134 -36.34 8.56 6.73
CA ALA A 134 -36.65 7.90 8.00
C ALA A 134 -37.72 6.79 7.90
N ASP A 135 -38.63 6.90 6.94
CA ASP A 135 -39.68 5.94 6.64
C ASP A 135 -39.16 4.62 6.04
N HIS A 136 -37.94 4.61 5.50
CA HIS A 136 -37.25 3.43 4.96
C HIS A 136 -36.16 2.89 5.91
N TYR A 137 -36.07 3.44 7.12
CA TYR A 137 -35.13 2.99 8.16
C TYR A 137 -35.84 2.42 9.37
N PRO A 138 -35.71 1.11 9.66
CA PRO A 138 -36.36 0.49 10.81
C PRO A 138 -35.92 1.07 12.16
N ALA A 139 -34.69 1.58 12.24
CA ALA A 139 -34.07 2.14 13.44
C ALA A 139 -33.47 3.52 13.15
N PRO A 140 -34.23 4.64 13.24
CA PRO A 140 -33.78 5.96 12.79
C PRO A 140 -32.66 6.61 13.64
N SER A 141 -31.86 5.85 14.38
CA SER A 141 -30.64 6.34 15.04
C SER A 141 -29.42 6.13 14.12
N PRO A 142 -28.81 7.21 13.60
CA PRO A 142 -28.01 7.19 12.37
C PRO A 142 -26.64 6.52 12.43
N ASN A 143 -26.18 6.03 13.59
CA ASN A 143 -24.76 5.63 13.75
C ASN A 143 -24.52 4.12 13.91
N ASP A 144 -25.50 3.38 14.43
CA ASP A 144 -25.27 1.98 14.81
C ASP A 144 -26.52 1.10 14.76
N ASP A 145 -27.63 1.64 14.24
CA ASP A 145 -28.94 0.95 14.22
C ASP A 145 -29.41 0.51 15.63
N SER A 146 -28.95 1.16 16.72
CA SER A 146 -29.33 0.81 18.10
C SER A 146 -30.62 1.49 18.60
N GLY A 147 -31.05 2.57 17.93
CA GLY A 147 -32.22 3.35 18.33
C GLY A 147 -33.56 2.60 18.16
N ASP A 148 -34.63 3.11 18.75
CA ASP A 148 -35.94 2.44 18.78
C ASP A 148 -36.44 2.03 17.39
N LEU A 149 -37.09 0.85 17.33
CA LEU A 149 -37.72 0.33 16.11
C LEU A 149 -39.11 0.97 15.89
N SER A 150 -39.15 2.29 15.75
CA SER A 150 -40.37 3.10 15.87
C SER A 150 -41.34 3.02 14.68
N ASN A 151 -40.86 2.67 13.49
CA ASN A 151 -41.66 2.46 12.28
C ASN A 151 -41.84 0.97 11.91
N VAL A 152 -41.40 0.06 12.79
CA VAL A 152 -41.67 -1.37 12.67
C VAL A 152 -43.01 -1.69 13.34
N THR A 153 -43.90 -2.32 12.59
CA THR A 153 -45.28 -2.61 12.97
C THR A 153 -45.61 -4.10 12.75
N LYS A 154 -46.74 -4.56 13.30
CA LYS A 154 -47.26 -5.91 13.04
C LYS A 154 -47.47 -6.19 11.53
N ALA A 155 -47.77 -5.14 10.76
CA ALA A 155 -48.08 -5.28 9.34
C ALA A 155 -46.83 -5.39 8.46
N ASN A 156 -45.75 -4.66 8.77
CA ASN A 156 -44.59 -4.53 7.87
C ASN A 156 -43.31 -5.25 8.34
N TRP A 157 -43.23 -5.77 9.58
CA TRP A 157 -41.96 -6.30 10.10
C TRP A 157 -41.37 -7.45 9.26
N LYS A 158 -42.22 -8.27 8.61
CA LYS A 158 -41.78 -9.36 7.73
C LYS A 158 -41.17 -8.83 6.44
N ASP A 159 -41.74 -7.77 5.89
CA ASP A 159 -41.26 -7.14 4.66
C ASP A 159 -39.92 -6.46 4.91
N VAL A 160 -39.79 -5.74 6.03
CA VAL A 160 -38.52 -5.16 6.51
C VAL A 160 -37.43 -6.23 6.57
N VAL A 161 -37.72 -7.34 7.25
CA VAL A 161 -36.79 -8.46 7.39
C VAL A 161 -36.42 -9.05 6.04
N HIS A 162 -37.40 -9.30 5.20
CA HIS A 162 -37.18 -9.91 3.90
C HIS A 162 -36.28 -9.03 3.03
N ASP A 163 -36.54 -7.73 3.00
CA ASP A 163 -35.79 -6.78 2.20
C ASP A 163 -34.33 -6.64 2.65
N LEU A 164 -34.10 -6.51 3.97
CA LEU A 164 -32.75 -6.48 4.53
C LEU A 164 -31.97 -7.78 4.23
N GLU A 165 -32.63 -8.94 4.28
CA GLU A 165 -31.98 -10.24 4.05
C GLU A 165 -31.72 -10.54 2.56
N SER A 166 -32.62 -10.12 1.66
CA SER A 166 -32.50 -10.33 0.21
C SER A 166 -31.47 -9.39 -0.41
N HIS A 167 -31.36 -8.17 0.10
CA HIS A 167 -30.46 -7.13 -0.41
C HIS A 167 -29.15 -6.99 0.36
N LYS A 168 -28.86 -7.83 1.36
CA LYS A 168 -27.68 -7.66 2.26
C LYS A 168 -26.33 -7.51 1.54
N ASN A 169 -26.16 -8.11 0.37
CA ASN A 169 -24.91 -8.05 -0.43
C ASN A 169 -25.04 -7.14 -1.66
N GLY A 170 -26.12 -6.39 -1.81
CA GLY A 170 -26.41 -5.61 -3.04
C GLY A 170 -26.67 -4.15 -2.77
N VAL A 171 -27.42 -3.48 -3.65
CA VAL A 171 -28.04 -2.18 -3.34
C VAL A 171 -29.24 -2.41 -2.42
N ALA A 172 -29.53 -1.50 -1.49
CA ALA A 172 -30.71 -1.63 -0.64
C ALA A 172 -32.00 -1.61 -1.49
N GLY A 173 -33.01 -2.37 -1.07
CA GLY A 173 -34.34 -2.32 -1.67
C GLY A 173 -35.15 -1.20 -1.02
N ASP A 174 -36.30 -1.55 -0.46
CA ASP A 174 -37.16 -0.59 0.23
C ASP A 174 -36.69 -0.27 1.65
N TRP A 175 -35.84 -1.09 2.28
CA TRP A 175 -35.36 -0.92 3.64
C TRP A 175 -33.84 -0.95 3.72
N ALA A 176 -33.28 -0.03 4.50
CA ALA A 176 -31.84 0.10 4.69
C ALA A 176 -31.41 -0.04 6.16
N ALA A 177 -30.10 -0.21 6.37
CA ALA A 177 -29.44 -0.20 7.69
C ALA A 177 -28.29 0.81 7.68
N TYR A 178 -28.20 1.71 8.67
CA TYR A 178 -27.16 2.75 8.70
C TYR A 178 -25.77 2.10 8.76
N ARG A 179 -25.65 1.07 9.60
CA ARG A 179 -24.41 0.33 9.81
C ARG A 179 -23.91 -0.32 8.53
N ARG A 180 -24.80 -0.74 7.63
CA ARG A 180 -24.40 -1.28 6.32
C ARG A 180 -23.67 -0.23 5.49
N THR A 181 -24.23 0.97 5.33
CA THR A 181 -23.58 2.06 4.58
C THR A 181 -22.24 2.44 5.22
N ILE A 182 -22.20 2.53 6.55
CA ILE A 182 -20.97 2.86 7.28
C ILE A 182 -19.86 1.83 7.00
N LEU A 183 -20.18 0.54 7.10
CA LEU A 183 -19.21 -0.53 6.89
C LEU A 183 -18.75 -0.65 5.44
N HIS A 184 -19.67 -0.40 4.49
CA HIS A 184 -19.36 -0.37 3.06
C HIS A 184 -18.34 0.72 2.72
N GLU A 185 -18.61 1.98 3.07
CA GLU A 185 -17.68 3.08 2.76
C GLU A 185 -16.36 2.96 3.53
N ARG A 186 -16.42 2.53 4.80
CA ARG A 186 -15.21 2.29 5.58
C ARG A 186 -14.36 1.15 5.01
N TYR A 187 -14.94 0.24 4.24
CA TYR A 187 -14.18 -0.80 3.55
C TYR A 187 -13.35 -0.20 2.41
N HIS A 188 -13.95 0.65 1.57
CA HIS A 188 -13.24 1.40 0.53
C HIS A 188 -12.05 2.16 1.12
N TRP A 189 -12.26 2.85 2.25
CA TRP A 189 -11.19 3.59 2.90
C TRP A 189 -10.13 2.69 3.56
N ASN A 190 -10.53 1.83 4.51
CA ASN A 190 -9.59 1.14 5.39
C ASN A 190 -8.89 -0.05 4.73
N THR A 191 -9.58 -0.74 3.82
CA THR A 191 -9.07 -1.96 3.19
C THR A 191 -8.49 -1.62 1.83
N GLU A 192 -9.28 -0.99 0.96
CA GLU A 192 -8.92 -0.85 -0.45
C GLU A 192 -7.91 0.26 -0.69
N TRP A 193 -8.25 1.49 -0.29
CA TRP A 193 -7.37 2.64 -0.51
C TRP A 193 -6.07 2.52 0.28
N GLN A 194 -6.18 2.32 1.61
CA GLN A 194 -4.99 2.17 2.45
C GLN A 194 -4.14 0.96 2.04
N GLY A 195 -4.76 -0.15 1.62
CA GLY A 195 -4.04 -1.32 1.11
C GLY A 195 -3.25 -1.00 -0.16
N SER A 196 -3.87 -0.27 -1.09
CA SER A 196 -3.22 0.17 -2.34
C SER A 196 -2.03 1.09 -2.06
N VAL A 197 -2.19 2.08 -1.18
CA VAL A 197 -1.11 3.00 -0.79
C VAL A 197 0.04 2.26 -0.12
N LYS A 198 -0.25 1.40 0.88
CA LYS A 198 0.80 0.63 1.60
C LYS A 198 1.62 -0.23 0.62
N LYS A 199 0.95 -0.89 -0.33
CA LYS A 199 1.61 -1.74 -1.33
C LYS A 199 2.55 -0.95 -2.23
N GLU A 200 2.08 0.17 -2.80
CA GLU A 200 2.90 0.96 -3.72
C GLU A 200 3.96 1.80 -3.00
N LEU A 201 3.72 2.19 -1.74
CA LEU A 201 4.73 2.85 -0.92
C LEU A 201 5.96 1.95 -0.70
N VAL A 202 5.78 0.66 -0.40
CA VAL A 202 6.92 -0.27 -0.25
C VAL A 202 7.78 -0.30 -1.52
N LYS A 203 7.18 -0.22 -2.70
CA LYS A 203 7.93 -0.15 -3.97
C LYS A 203 8.65 1.19 -4.11
N ALA A 204 7.97 2.29 -3.79
CA ALA A 204 8.56 3.63 -3.83
C ALA A 204 9.75 3.75 -2.85
N GLU A 205 9.63 3.22 -1.64
CA GLU A 205 10.72 3.15 -0.65
C GLU A 205 11.95 2.42 -1.24
N ASN A 206 11.76 1.23 -1.80
CA ASN A 206 12.84 0.46 -2.43
C ASN A 206 13.51 1.20 -3.59
N ASP A 207 12.77 2.01 -4.34
CA ASP A 207 13.32 2.83 -5.42
C ASP A 207 14.04 4.08 -4.90
N ILE A 208 13.48 4.75 -3.88
CA ILE A 208 14.09 5.90 -3.20
C ILE A 208 15.43 5.50 -2.58
N GLU A 209 15.53 4.31 -1.99
CA GLU A 209 16.78 3.81 -1.40
C GLU A 209 17.92 3.69 -2.41
N LYS A 210 17.64 3.52 -3.70
CA LYS A 210 18.66 3.45 -4.75
C LYS A 210 19.20 4.83 -5.12
N GLU A 211 18.48 5.90 -4.79
CA GLU A 211 18.92 7.26 -5.05
C GLU A 211 20.01 7.70 -4.07
N GLY A 212 20.96 8.45 -4.60
CA GLY A 212 22.03 9.03 -3.81
C GLY A 212 22.80 10.09 -4.59
N VAL A 213 23.52 10.92 -3.86
CA VAL A 213 24.51 11.84 -4.41
C VAL A 213 25.82 11.68 -3.63
N PRO A 214 26.98 11.49 -4.28
CA PRO A 214 28.25 11.43 -3.58
C PRO A 214 28.48 12.68 -2.72
N PHE A 215 29.21 12.57 -1.61
CA PHE A 215 29.52 13.73 -0.76
C PHE A 215 30.21 14.86 -1.53
N ALA A 216 31.04 14.54 -2.54
CA ALA A 216 31.67 15.55 -3.40
C ALA A 216 30.65 16.33 -4.28
N GLY A 217 29.47 15.75 -4.54
CA GLY A 217 28.40 16.38 -5.31
C GLY A 217 27.48 17.29 -4.49
N ALA A 218 27.61 17.30 -3.16
CA ALA A 218 26.82 18.15 -2.27
C ALA A 218 27.57 18.41 -0.95
N ALA A 219 27.94 19.68 -0.72
CA ALA A 219 28.75 20.08 0.43
C ALA A 219 28.08 19.85 1.79
N ASP A 220 26.75 19.90 1.84
CA ASP A 220 25.96 19.74 3.06
C ASP A 220 24.61 19.04 2.77
N ALA A 221 23.86 18.76 3.83
CA ALA A 221 22.57 18.10 3.75
C ALA A 221 21.53 18.90 2.95
N SER A 222 21.56 20.24 3.00
CA SER A 222 20.60 21.08 2.26
C SER A 222 20.89 21.05 0.76
N ALA A 223 22.16 21.09 0.37
CA ALA A 223 22.59 20.94 -1.02
C ALA A 223 22.22 19.54 -1.55
N ALA A 224 22.42 18.50 -0.75
CA ALA A 224 22.04 17.14 -1.10
C ALA A 224 20.52 16.99 -1.26
N GLU A 225 19.75 17.58 -0.35
CA GLU A 225 18.29 17.55 -0.38
C GLU A 225 17.74 18.22 -1.63
N LYS A 226 18.26 19.39 -2.03
CA LYS A 226 17.88 20.06 -3.29
C LYS A 226 18.08 19.18 -4.54
N ILE A 227 19.04 18.25 -4.51
CA ILE A 227 19.31 17.32 -5.61
C ILE A 227 18.42 16.08 -5.51
N LEU A 228 18.24 15.53 -4.31
CA LEU A 228 17.55 14.28 -4.09
C LEU A 228 16.02 14.43 -4.08
N GLU A 229 15.51 15.48 -3.46
CA GLU A 229 14.07 15.69 -3.25
C GLU A 229 13.25 15.66 -4.55
N PRO A 230 13.66 16.31 -5.67
CA PRO A 230 12.92 16.21 -6.93
C PRO A 230 12.83 14.76 -7.47
N LYS A 231 13.88 13.95 -7.26
CA LYS A 231 13.88 12.54 -7.69
C LYS A 231 12.95 11.70 -6.81
N VAL A 232 13.01 11.94 -5.50
CA VAL A 232 12.16 11.27 -4.52
C VAL A 232 10.69 11.61 -4.76
N ASN A 233 10.36 12.88 -4.97
CA ASN A 233 9.01 13.33 -5.37
C ASN A 233 8.53 12.55 -6.59
N LYS A 234 9.33 12.48 -7.66
CA LYS A 234 8.95 11.74 -8.88
C LYS A 234 8.69 10.24 -8.63
N ILE A 235 9.51 9.59 -7.80
CA ILE A 235 9.34 8.17 -7.45
C ILE A 235 8.07 7.97 -6.62
N PHE A 236 7.88 8.80 -5.60
CA PHE A 236 6.74 8.75 -4.71
C PHE A 236 5.42 9.03 -5.46
N ASP A 237 5.38 10.10 -6.26
CA ASP A 237 4.21 10.48 -7.07
C ASP A 237 3.81 9.37 -8.03
N ARG A 238 4.79 8.72 -8.68
CA ARG A 238 4.53 7.55 -9.52
C ARG A 238 3.88 6.42 -8.73
N GLY A 239 4.40 6.12 -7.54
CA GLY A 239 3.81 5.11 -6.66
C GLY A 239 2.37 5.44 -6.27
N MET A 240 2.09 6.70 -5.93
CA MET A 240 0.74 7.13 -5.54
C MET A 240 -0.24 7.15 -6.72
N VAL A 241 0.21 7.46 -7.94
CA VAL A 241 -0.58 7.31 -9.16
C VAL A 241 -0.95 5.84 -9.40
N GLU A 242 -0.02 4.91 -9.23
CA GLU A 242 -0.32 3.47 -9.35
C GLU A 242 -1.26 2.99 -8.24
N ALA A 243 -1.11 3.50 -7.01
CA ALA A 243 -2.05 3.20 -5.93
C ALA A 243 -3.47 3.68 -6.26
N ARG A 244 -3.60 4.89 -6.80
CA ARG A 244 -4.88 5.46 -7.25
C ARG A 244 -5.48 4.65 -8.38
N ARG A 245 -4.66 4.23 -9.36
CA ARG A 245 -5.09 3.36 -10.45
C ARG A 245 -5.59 2.01 -9.93
N ALA A 246 -4.86 1.38 -9.01
CA ALA A 246 -5.26 0.12 -8.41
C ALA A 246 -6.58 0.24 -7.66
N TYR A 247 -6.74 1.28 -6.84
CA TYR A 247 -8.00 1.54 -6.12
C TYR A 247 -9.17 1.80 -7.07
N ASN A 248 -8.99 2.63 -8.12
CA ASN A 248 -10.02 2.88 -9.14
C ASN A 248 -10.41 1.65 -9.98
N ALA A 249 -9.59 0.61 -10.01
CA ALA A 249 -9.87 -0.61 -10.75
C ALA A 249 -10.69 -1.63 -9.92
N LEU A 250 -10.91 -1.37 -8.64
CA LEU A 250 -11.73 -2.22 -7.78
C LEU A 250 -13.21 -2.03 -8.09
N GLY A 251 -13.97 -3.12 -7.95
CA GLY A 251 -15.41 -3.13 -8.18
C GLY A 251 -16.19 -2.53 -7.01
N ASP A 252 -17.29 -1.88 -7.34
CA ASP A 252 -18.29 -1.40 -6.39
C ASP A 252 -19.70 -1.74 -6.87
N SER A 253 -19.91 -3.02 -7.16
CA SER A 253 -21.19 -3.59 -7.61
C SER A 253 -21.76 -4.58 -6.59
N PRO A 254 -23.07 -4.88 -6.63
CA PRO A 254 -23.66 -5.93 -5.81
C PRO A 254 -22.85 -7.24 -5.83
N GLY A 255 -22.48 -7.71 -4.64
CA GLY A 255 -21.64 -8.89 -4.43
C GLY A 255 -20.15 -8.59 -4.25
N ASP A 256 -19.70 -7.36 -4.56
CA ASP A 256 -18.31 -6.97 -4.37
C ASP A 256 -17.96 -6.82 -2.88
N PRO A 257 -16.65 -6.88 -2.53
CA PRO A 257 -16.20 -6.89 -1.14
C PRO A 257 -16.75 -5.76 -0.25
N PRO A 258 -16.89 -4.50 -0.71
CA PRO A 258 -17.51 -3.42 0.09
C PRO A 258 -18.96 -3.74 0.49
N TYR A 259 -19.77 -4.28 -0.43
CA TYR A 259 -21.14 -4.70 -0.15
C TYR A 259 -21.20 -5.92 0.79
N VAL A 260 -20.30 -6.88 0.60
CA VAL A 260 -20.18 -8.03 1.52
C VAL A 260 -19.80 -7.56 2.93
N ALA A 261 -18.90 -6.58 3.06
CA ALA A 261 -18.55 -5.98 4.35
C ALA A 261 -19.75 -5.28 5.01
N GLY A 262 -20.58 -4.58 4.23
CA GLY A 262 -21.82 -3.95 4.70
C GLY A 262 -22.90 -4.94 5.15
N SER A 263 -22.88 -6.18 4.63
CA SER A 263 -23.96 -7.17 4.84
C SER A 263 -24.26 -7.49 6.29
N VAL A 264 -23.25 -7.46 7.17
CA VAL A 264 -23.42 -7.70 8.61
C VAL A 264 -24.37 -6.69 9.25
N GLY A 265 -24.34 -5.41 8.81
CA GLY A 265 -25.25 -4.39 9.31
C GLY A 265 -26.72 -4.67 8.97
N ALA A 266 -26.98 -5.14 7.74
CA ALA A 266 -28.33 -5.53 7.31
C ALA A 266 -28.83 -6.77 8.07
N VAL A 267 -27.96 -7.77 8.26
CA VAL A 267 -28.28 -9.02 8.98
C VAL A 267 -28.58 -8.74 10.45
N ASP A 268 -27.76 -7.92 11.11
CA ASP A 268 -27.95 -7.54 12.52
C ASP A 268 -29.28 -6.80 12.73
N LEU A 269 -29.60 -5.85 11.85
CA LEU A 269 -30.87 -5.13 11.93
C LEU A 269 -32.07 -6.04 11.66
N ALA A 270 -31.99 -6.93 10.67
CA ALA A 270 -33.05 -7.91 10.41
C ALA A 270 -33.30 -8.81 11.62
N ALA A 271 -32.25 -9.29 12.28
CA ALA A 271 -32.36 -10.09 13.50
C ALA A 271 -33.01 -9.30 14.66
N ARG A 272 -32.68 -8.02 14.78
CA ARG A 272 -33.27 -7.12 15.77
C ARG A 272 -34.77 -6.90 15.52
N VAL A 273 -35.17 -6.69 14.26
CA VAL A 273 -36.58 -6.57 13.86
C VAL A 273 -37.36 -7.85 14.17
N LYS A 274 -36.82 -9.03 13.85
CA LYS A 274 -37.40 -10.34 14.21
C LYS A 274 -37.61 -10.47 15.73
N SER A 275 -36.60 -10.10 16.51
CA SER A 275 -36.64 -10.18 17.98
C SER A 275 -37.70 -9.24 18.56
N TYR A 276 -37.81 -8.02 18.03
CA TYR A 276 -38.82 -7.05 18.45
C TYR A 276 -40.24 -7.51 18.14
N ALA A 277 -40.50 -8.02 16.93
CA ALA A 277 -41.80 -8.58 16.56
C ALA A 277 -42.20 -9.75 17.47
N THR A 278 -41.24 -10.64 17.78
CA THR A 278 -41.43 -11.76 18.71
C THR A 278 -41.83 -11.26 20.11
N ALA A 279 -41.11 -10.28 20.65
CA ALA A 279 -41.42 -9.69 21.96
C ALA A 279 -42.79 -9.01 22.01
N LYS A 280 -43.24 -8.43 20.89
CA LYS A 280 -44.55 -7.82 20.73
C LYS A 280 -45.69 -8.80 20.42
N LYS A 281 -45.38 -10.09 20.19
CA LYS A 281 -46.33 -11.15 19.80
C LYS A 281 -47.05 -10.86 18.48
N TRP A 282 -46.29 -10.45 17.47
CA TRP A 282 -46.79 -10.11 16.13
C TRP A 282 -46.71 -11.25 15.13
#